data_AF-A0A0D8FSW8-F1
#
_entry.id   AF-A0A0D8FSW8-F1
#
_cell.length_a   1.000
_cell.length_b   1.000
_cell.length_c   1.000
_cell.angle_alpha   90.00
_cell.angle_beta   90.00
_cell.angle_gamma   90.00
#
_symmetry.space_group_name_H-M   'P 1'
#
loop_
_entity.id
_entity.type
_entity.pdbx_description
1 polymer ?
#
loop_
_entity_poly.entity_id
_entity_poly.type
_entity_poly.pdbx_seq_one_letter_code
_entity_poly.pdbx_strand_id
1 'polypeptide(L)'
;MTTPTKRPSRALLAWIILFAIALASVGYAVVRTPSASASARIVALEKEVRCPSCGNLAVYNSKSASSYSIASYIDHEVHAGASNQEIIDSLVASYGDTILMAPPANGVGLFLWLLPIVVGLVLAYEVYKSLSSRSPKPSSQTRALIGASPAPMVSLSVEDVRRSPFAASELAEMKLDSSDGGDARRAVDASARENGEGTVSASSSGKPIRKPLFSRRFAQIGAALILVGVGALGALLLTRPSSSSSPSLTKELASGEALAGLGAVTQARAEFDRVLATYPSDPTALAYLGWIDFNLAKTKSAKADSISMLAHAAQLGAYDASAQLYYGLVLFYGEDKPVAAVTHLNRFLATHPSKSLVQQAYRLAKPAYLAAHRKIPNTF
;
A
#
# COMPACT_ATOMS: atom_id res chain seq x y z
N MET A 1 46.78 -14.99 -37.60
CA MET A 1 46.29 -15.29 -36.22
C MET A 1 44.81 -14.99 -36.17
N THR A 2 43.96 -16.00 -36.00
CA THR A 2 42.49 -15.84 -35.90
C THR A 2 42.04 -16.19 -34.49
N THR A 3 41.57 -15.21 -33.73
CA THR A 3 41.05 -15.44 -32.37
C THR A 3 39.73 -16.20 -32.43
N PRO A 4 39.54 -17.30 -31.69
CA PRO A 4 38.27 -18.03 -31.68
C PRO A 4 37.19 -17.21 -30.99
N THR A 5 36.19 -16.76 -31.74
CA THR A 5 35.02 -16.06 -31.20
C THR A 5 34.21 -17.04 -30.36
N LYS A 6 34.25 -16.89 -29.02
CA LYS A 6 33.37 -17.59 -28.10
C LYS A 6 31.92 -17.28 -28.47
N ARG A 7 31.24 -18.23 -29.14
CA ARG A 7 29.79 -18.13 -29.40
C ARG A 7 29.07 -18.00 -28.05
N PRO A 8 28.13 -17.04 -27.89
CA PRO A 8 27.32 -16.98 -26.68
C PRO A 8 26.60 -18.31 -26.49
N SER A 9 26.56 -18.80 -25.25
CA SER A 9 25.89 -20.07 -24.95
C SER A 9 24.41 -19.98 -25.35
N ARG A 10 23.85 -21.06 -25.92
CA ARG A 10 22.45 -21.09 -26.37
C ARG A 10 21.46 -20.69 -25.27
N ALA A 11 21.82 -20.93 -24.00
CA ALA A 11 21.08 -20.47 -22.83
C ALA A 11 20.98 -18.93 -22.73
N LEU A 12 22.05 -18.17 -23.02
CA LEU A 12 22.02 -16.71 -22.96
C LEU A 12 21.04 -16.13 -24.00
N LEU A 13 21.07 -16.67 -25.22
CA LEU A 13 20.13 -16.30 -26.29
C LEU A 13 18.68 -16.65 -25.91
N ALA A 14 18.44 -17.82 -25.32
CA ALA A 14 17.11 -18.20 -24.84
C ALA A 14 16.58 -17.25 -23.75
N TRP A 15 17.43 -16.83 -22.80
CA TRP A 15 17.05 -15.85 -21.78
C TRP A 15 16.77 -14.45 -22.36
N ILE A 16 17.54 -14.00 -23.34
CA ILE A 16 17.28 -12.72 -24.04
C ILE A 16 15.94 -12.78 -24.79
N ILE A 17 15.62 -13.89 -25.46
CA ILE A 17 14.36 -14.08 -26.17
C ILE A 17 13.18 -14.12 -25.18
N LEU A 18 13.29 -14.85 -24.07
CA LEU A 18 12.26 -14.89 -23.03
C LEU A 18 12.03 -13.50 -22.39
N PHE A 19 13.10 -12.74 -22.15
CA PHE A 19 13.01 -11.37 -21.64
C PHE A 19 12.35 -10.42 -22.65
N ALA A 20 12.67 -10.54 -23.94
CA ALA A 20 12.02 -9.77 -25.01
C ALA A 20 10.53 -10.12 -25.14
N ILE A 21 10.14 -11.39 -25.00
CA ILE A 21 8.74 -11.82 -25.00
C ILE A 21 7.99 -11.28 -23.77
N ALA A 22 8.62 -11.28 -22.59
CA ALA A 22 8.05 -10.69 -21.37
C ALA A 22 7.86 -9.16 -21.48
N LEU A 23 8.82 -8.44 -22.08
CA LEU A 23 8.68 -7.01 -22.39
C LEU A 23 7.55 -6.75 -23.40
N ALA A 24 7.44 -7.58 -24.45
CA ALA A 24 6.41 -7.46 -25.46
C ALA A 24 4.99 -7.74 -24.90
N SER A 25 4.84 -8.70 -23.98
CA SER A 25 3.54 -9.00 -23.37
C SER A 25 3.06 -7.90 -22.42
N VAL A 26 3.97 -7.29 -21.65
CA VAL A 26 3.65 -6.10 -20.84
C VAL A 26 3.27 -4.92 -21.72
N GLY A 27 4.00 -4.66 -22.81
CA GLY A 27 3.67 -3.60 -23.76
C GLY A 27 2.29 -3.76 -24.42
N TYR A 28 1.92 -5.00 -24.77
CA TYR A 28 0.61 -5.28 -25.40
C TYR A 28 -0.58 -5.05 -24.46
N ALA A 29 -0.40 -5.23 -23.15
CA ALA A 29 -1.46 -5.01 -22.15
C ALA A 29 -1.80 -3.53 -21.96
N VAL A 30 -0.84 -2.62 -22.14
CA VAL A 30 -1.03 -1.16 -21.93
C VAL A 30 -1.81 -0.51 -23.08
N VAL A 31 -1.64 -1.01 -24.31
CA VAL A 31 -2.21 -0.39 -25.53
C VAL A 31 -3.68 -0.80 -25.79
N ARG A 32 -4.22 -1.77 -25.04
CA ARG A 32 -5.61 -2.24 -25.19
C ARG A 32 -6.34 -2.41 -23.84
N THR A 33 -6.46 -1.33 -23.09
CA THR A 33 -7.64 -1.19 -22.23
C THR A 33 -8.87 -0.96 -23.13
N PRO A 34 -9.93 -1.79 -23.06
CA PRO A 34 -11.17 -1.48 -23.76
C PRO A 34 -11.73 -0.15 -23.24
N SER A 35 -12.51 0.56 -24.07
CA SER A 35 -13.06 1.87 -23.71
C SER A 35 -13.96 1.78 -22.48
N ALA A 36 -13.36 1.97 -21.31
CA ALA A 36 -14.08 2.26 -20.09
C ALA A 36 -14.97 3.49 -20.35
N SER A 37 -16.19 3.50 -19.82
CA SER A 37 -17.08 4.66 -19.96
C SER A 37 -16.38 5.94 -19.51
N ALA A 38 -16.75 7.10 -20.06
CA ALA A 38 -16.13 8.39 -19.70
C ALA A 38 -16.04 8.57 -18.17
N SER A 39 -17.12 8.25 -17.45
CA SER A 39 -17.16 8.24 -15.98
C SER A 39 -16.12 7.31 -15.32
N ALA A 40 -15.87 6.12 -15.89
CA ALA A 40 -14.85 5.21 -15.38
C ALA A 40 -13.42 5.69 -15.69
N ARG A 41 -13.19 6.41 -16.81
CA ARG A 41 -11.91 7.09 -17.08
C ARG A 41 -11.67 8.23 -16.10
N ILE A 42 -12.68 9.07 -15.84
CA ILE A 42 -12.62 10.18 -14.87
C ILE A 42 -12.27 9.64 -13.47
N VAL A 43 -13.02 8.65 -12.98
CA VAL A 43 -12.77 8.02 -11.67
C VAL A 43 -11.40 7.35 -11.55
N ALA A 44 -10.80 6.91 -12.66
CA ALA A 44 -9.41 6.41 -12.67
C ALA A 44 -8.41 7.56 -12.53
N LEU A 45 -8.54 8.60 -13.36
CA LEU A 45 -7.69 9.80 -13.32
C LEU A 45 -7.75 10.51 -11.95
N GLU A 46 -8.93 10.71 -11.38
CA GLU A 46 -9.11 11.32 -10.05
C GLU A 46 -8.47 10.52 -8.90
N LYS A 47 -8.16 9.23 -9.11
CA LYS A 47 -7.43 8.39 -8.14
C LYS A 47 -5.92 8.45 -8.32
N GLU A 48 -5.46 8.69 -9.54
CA GLU A 48 -4.04 8.89 -9.87
C GLU A 48 -3.55 10.30 -9.52
N VAL A 49 -4.46 11.28 -9.49
CA VAL A 49 -4.17 12.67 -9.14
C VAL A 49 -4.45 12.95 -7.65
N ARG A 50 -3.50 13.64 -7.00
CA ARG A 50 -3.49 14.08 -5.60
C ARG A 50 -4.06 15.50 -5.48
N CYS A 51 -4.87 15.78 -4.47
CA CYS A 51 -5.27 17.16 -4.16
C CYS A 51 -4.05 17.98 -3.66
N PRO A 52 -3.70 19.12 -4.28
CA PRO A 52 -2.56 19.92 -3.86
C PRO A 52 -2.74 20.55 -2.46
N SER A 53 -3.96 20.96 -2.10
CA SER A 53 -4.25 21.61 -0.81
C SER A 53 -4.64 20.65 0.33
N CYS A 54 -4.55 19.33 0.13
CA CYS A 54 -5.10 18.32 1.06
C CYS A 54 -4.08 17.31 1.60
N GLY A 55 -2.80 17.45 1.25
CA GLY A 55 -1.79 16.43 1.54
C GLY A 55 -1.97 15.17 0.70
N ASN A 56 -1.71 13.99 1.28
CA ASN A 56 -1.71 12.69 0.57
C ASN A 56 -3.12 12.11 0.33
N LEU A 57 -4.06 12.91 -0.17
CA LEU A 57 -5.39 12.46 -0.57
C LEU A 57 -5.58 12.59 -2.08
N ALA A 58 -6.18 11.56 -2.68
CA ALA A 58 -6.56 11.59 -4.09
C ALA A 58 -7.67 12.62 -4.30
N VAL A 59 -7.75 13.22 -5.49
CA VAL A 59 -8.84 14.13 -5.87
C VAL A 59 -10.19 13.43 -5.67
N TYR A 60 -10.30 12.16 -6.07
CA TYR A 60 -11.47 11.29 -5.87
C TYR A 60 -11.94 11.18 -4.40
N ASN A 61 -11.01 11.21 -3.45
CA ASN A 61 -11.29 11.01 -2.02
C ASN A 61 -11.44 12.33 -1.24
N SER A 62 -11.21 13.49 -1.87
CA SER A 62 -11.01 14.74 -1.13
C SER A 62 -12.11 15.77 -1.39
N LYS A 63 -12.84 16.14 -0.35
CA LYS A 63 -13.94 17.12 -0.39
C LYS A 63 -13.47 18.60 -0.35
N SER A 64 -12.32 18.93 -0.95
CA SER A 64 -11.77 20.31 -0.93
C SER A 64 -12.04 21.10 -2.22
N ALA A 65 -12.12 22.42 -2.13
CA ALA A 65 -12.34 23.30 -3.30
C ALA A 65 -11.32 23.09 -4.44
N SER A 66 -10.04 22.80 -4.13
CA SER A 66 -9.03 22.52 -5.16
C SER A 66 -9.22 21.16 -5.83
N SER A 67 -9.75 20.18 -5.08
CA SER A 67 -10.13 18.87 -5.63
C SER A 67 -11.25 19.03 -6.66
N TYR A 68 -12.25 19.87 -6.39
CA TYR A 68 -13.34 20.09 -7.35
C TYR A 68 -12.93 20.88 -8.58
N SER A 69 -12.00 21.84 -8.49
CA SER A 69 -11.44 22.46 -9.69
C SER A 69 -10.69 21.46 -10.56
N ILE A 70 -9.97 20.51 -9.96
CA ILE A 70 -9.23 19.48 -10.70
C ILE A 70 -10.17 18.40 -11.25
N ALA A 71 -11.16 17.93 -10.47
CA ALA A 71 -12.19 17.00 -10.92
C ALA A 71 -13.00 17.58 -12.11
N SER A 72 -13.41 18.84 -12.01
CA SER A 72 -14.12 19.55 -13.10
C SER A 72 -13.24 19.74 -14.34
N TYR A 73 -11.93 19.90 -14.18
CA TYR A 73 -10.99 19.94 -15.30
C TYR A 73 -10.86 18.56 -15.97
N ILE A 74 -10.66 17.50 -15.18
CA ILE A 74 -10.59 16.12 -15.67
C ILE A 74 -11.88 15.73 -16.42
N ASP A 75 -13.05 16.05 -15.86
CA ASP A 75 -14.35 15.79 -16.50
C ASP A 75 -14.48 16.53 -17.85
N HIS A 76 -14.11 17.81 -17.90
CA HIS A 76 -14.10 18.60 -19.13
C HIS A 76 -13.20 17.98 -20.20
N GLU A 77 -11.95 17.68 -19.88
CA GLU A 77 -10.98 17.18 -20.86
C GLU A 77 -11.31 15.75 -21.34
N VAL A 78 -11.83 14.88 -20.47
CA VAL A 78 -12.30 13.55 -20.89
C VAL A 78 -13.48 13.66 -21.86
N HIS A 79 -14.39 14.61 -21.66
CA HIS A 79 -15.49 14.88 -22.58
C HIS A 79 -15.05 15.62 -23.86
N ALA A 80 -14.00 16.44 -23.79
CA ALA A 80 -13.35 17.06 -24.96
C ALA A 80 -12.58 16.04 -25.82
N GLY A 81 -12.36 14.82 -25.32
CA GLY A 81 -11.73 13.72 -26.05
C GLY A 81 -10.22 13.58 -25.82
N ALA A 82 -9.64 14.32 -24.86
CA ALA A 82 -8.23 14.23 -24.53
C ALA A 82 -7.84 12.82 -24.02
N SER A 83 -6.59 12.43 -24.28
CA SER A 83 -6.02 11.20 -23.73
C SER A 83 -5.70 11.35 -22.24
N ASN A 84 -5.64 10.22 -21.53
CA ASN A 84 -5.28 10.23 -20.10
C ASN A 84 -3.91 10.88 -19.83
N GLN A 85 -2.95 10.70 -20.75
CA GLN A 85 -1.61 11.25 -20.61
C GLN A 85 -1.58 12.77 -20.81
N GLU A 86 -2.30 13.32 -21.80
CA GLU A 86 -2.38 14.77 -22.02
C GLU A 86 -3.00 15.50 -20.82
N ILE A 87 -4.03 14.90 -20.21
CA ILE A 87 -4.66 15.41 -18.98
C ILE A 87 -3.66 15.43 -17.82
N ILE A 88 -2.94 14.33 -17.62
CA ILE A 88 -1.90 14.22 -16.58
C ILE A 88 -0.76 15.23 -16.82
N ASP A 89 -0.24 15.32 -18.04
CA ASP A 89 0.87 16.20 -18.39
C ASP A 89 0.50 17.68 -18.23
N SER A 90 -0.75 18.06 -18.57
CA SER A 90 -1.29 19.41 -18.32
C SER A 90 -1.42 19.74 -16.83
N LEU A 91 -1.88 18.78 -16.01
CA LEU A 91 -1.94 18.93 -14.56
C LEU A 91 -0.54 19.03 -13.94
N VAL A 92 0.42 18.22 -14.40
CA VAL A 92 1.83 18.31 -13.98
C VAL A 92 2.47 19.63 -14.42
N ALA A 93 2.18 20.13 -15.62
CA ALA A 93 2.66 21.44 -16.05
C ALA A 93 2.12 22.60 -15.19
N SER A 94 0.92 22.45 -14.63
CA SER A 94 0.25 23.48 -13.82
C SER A 94 0.58 23.40 -12.32
N TYR A 95 0.81 22.20 -11.77
CA TYR A 95 0.95 21.94 -10.33
C TYR A 95 2.24 21.19 -9.92
N GLY A 96 3.06 20.77 -10.89
CA GLY A 96 4.29 20.00 -10.71
C GLY A 96 4.04 18.50 -10.41
N ASP A 97 5.12 17.70 -10.46
CA ASP A 97 5.09 16.24 -10.30
C ASP A 97 4.41 15.76 -9.00
N THR A 98 4.38 16.62 -7.97
CA THR A 98 3.75 16.31 -6.67
C THR A 98 2.22 16.26 -6.69
N ILE A 99 1.59 16.60 -7.81
CA ILE A 99 0.16 16.39 -8.04
C ILE A 99 -0.17 14.92 -8.39
N LEU A 100 0.81 14.07 -8.69
CA LEU A 100 0.55 12.65 -8.94
C LEU A 100 0.73 11.81 -7.67
N MET A 101 -0.10 10.77 -7.52
CA MET A 101 0.01 9.79 -6.44
C MET A 101 1.24 8.88 -6.55
N ALA A 102 1.73 8.68 -7.77
CA ALA A 102 2.98 8.02 -8.05
C ALA A 102 3.88 8.96 -8.86
N PRO A 103 5.19 9.05 -8.58
CA PRO A 103 6.10 9.85 -9.38
C PRO A 103 6.07 9.35 -10.84
N PRO A 104 5.90 10.23 -11.84
CA PRO A 104 5.73 9.82 -13.21
C PRO A 104 7.00 9.16 -13.77
N ALA A 105 6.83 8.24 -14.72
CA ALA A 105 7.90 7.38 -15.25
C ALA A 105 8.83 8.09 -16.27
N ASN A 106 8.99 9.40 -16.14
CA ASN A 106 9.79 10.27 -17.00
C ASN A 106 10.88 11.01 -16.17
N GLY A 107 11.94 11.46 -16.84
CA GLY A 107 13.04 12.20 -16.21
C GLY A 107 13.74 11.47 -15.04
N VAL A 108 13.81 12.12 -13.88
CA VAL A 108 14.53 11.62 -12.69
C VAL A 108 13.85 10.39 -12.09
N GLY A 109 12.52 10.28 -12.17
CA GLY A 109 11.77 9.09 -11.75
C GLY A 109 12.20 7.84 -12.52
N LEU A 110 12.47 7.98 -13.82
CA LEU A 110 12.99 6.90 -14.66
C LEU A 110 14.40 6.46 -14.23
N PHE A 111 15.27 7.39 -13.82
CA PHE A 111 16.60 7.02 -13.29
C PHE A 111 16.51 6.19 -12.00
N LEU A 112 15.61 6.52 -11.08
CA LEU A 112 15.37 5.71 -9.88
C LEU A 112 14.81 4.33 -10.22
N TRP A 113 13.94 4.22 -11.24
CA TRP A 113 13.40 2.95 -11.73
C TRP A 113 14.41 2.11 -12.52
N LEU A 114 15.36 2.73 -13.22
CA LEU A 114 16.44 2.04 -13.93
C LEU A 114 17.56 1.56 -13.00
N LEU A 115 17.78 2.24 -11.87
CA LEU A 115 18.80 1.88 -10.88
C LEU A 115 18.75 0.40 -10.42
N PRO A 116 17.61 -0.19 -10.02
CA PRO A 116 17.55 -1.62 -9.69
C PRO A 116 17.88 -2.54 -10.87
N ILE A 117 17.54 -2.16 -12.11
CA ILE A 117 17.88 -2.92 -13.32
C ILE A 117 19.40 -2.88 -13.57
N VAL A 118 20.02 -1.70 -13.48
CA VAL A 118 21.47 -1.53 -13.65
C VAL A 118 22.23 -2.28 -12.56
N VAL A 119 21.81 -2.18 -11.29
CA VAL A 119 22.42 -2.95 -10.19
C VAL A 119 22.28 -4.46 -10.42
N GLY A 120 21.09 -4.93 -10.86
CA GLY A 120 20.87 -6.33 -11.22
C GLY A 120 21.78 -6.82 -12.35
N LEU A 121 21.96 -6.01 -13.41
CA LEU A 121 22.85 -6.32 -14.53
C LEU A 121 24.34 -6.36 -14.12
N VAL A 122 24.78 -5.43 -13.27
CA VAL A 122 26.16 -5.42 -12.75
C VAL A 122 26.43 -6.64 -11.87
N LEU A 123 25.50 -7.01 -10.99
CA LEU A 123 25.60 -8.22 -10.17
C LEU A 123 25.60 -9.50 -11.03
N ALA A 124 24.70 -9.58 -12.02
CA ALA A 124 24.66 -10.70 -12.96
C ALA A 124 25.95 -10.82 -13.79
N TYR A 125 26.55 -9.68 -14.20
CA TYR A 125 27.81 -9.64 -14.93
C TYR A 125 29.00 -10.13 -14.09
N GLU A 126 29.12 -9.70 -12.84
CA GLU A 126 30.19 -10.19 -11.95
C GLU A 126 30.00 -11.66 -11.56
N VAL A 127 28.75 -12.13 -11.38
CA VAL A 127 28.47 -13.57 -11.21
C VAL A 127 28.86 -14.36 -12.47
N TYR A 128 28.48 -13.88 -13.66
CA TYR A 128 28.86 -14.51 -14.94
C TYR A 128 30.38 -14.59 -15.12
N LYS A 129 31.10 -13.50 -14.82
CA LYS A 129 32.56 -13.43 -14.86
C LYS A 129 33.21 -14.36 -13.82
N SER A 130 32.65 -14.44 -12.61
CA SER A 130 33.08 -15.41 -11.58
C SER A 130 32.92 -16.85 -12.09
N LEU A 131 31.76 -17.20 -12.64
CA LEU A 131 31.50 -18.53 -13.21
C LEU A 131 32.36 -18.83 -14.44
N SER A 132 32.62 -17.87 -15.33
CA SER A 132 33.52 -18.04 -16.48
C SER A 132 35.01 -18.02 -16.13
N SER A 133 35.40 -17.51 -14.95
CA SER A 133 36.78 -17.54 -14.46
C SER A 133 37.10 -18.81 -13.66
N ARG A 134 36.07 -19.58 -13.27
CA ARG A 134 36.19 -20.99 -12.86
C ARG A 134 36.47 -21.87 -14.08
N SER A 135 37.64 -21.69 -14.69
CA SER A 135 38.26 -22.77 -15.46
C SER A 135 38.35 -23.98 -14.53
N PRO A 136 37.75 -25.13 -14.86
CA PRO A 136 38.00 -26.35 -14.10
C PRO A 136 39.48 -26.69 -14.32
N LYS A 137 40.32 -26.38 -13.32
CA LYS A 137 41.69 -26.91 -13.30
C LYS A 137 41.54 -28.43 -13.27
N PRO A 138 42.03 -29.17 -14.28
CA PRO A 138 42.00 -30.62 -14.21
C PRO A 138 42.80 -31.04 -12.98
N SER A 139 42.14 -31.71 -12.04
CA SER A 139 42.79 -32.27 -10.86
C SER A 139 43.83 -33.28 -11.31
N SER A 140 45.12 -32.93 -11.18
CA SER A 140 46.25 -33.78 -11.59
C SER A 140 46.24 -35.16 -10.92
N GLN A 141 45.53 -35.32 -9.81
CA GLN A 141 45.30 -36.59 -9.12
C GLN A 141 44.58 -37.64 -10.00
N THR A 142 43.69 -37.24 -10.92
CA THR A 142 42.98 -38.20 -11.79
C THR A 142 43.92 -38.90 -12.77
N ARG A 143 45.08 -38.33 -13.10
CA ARG A 143 46.07 -38.95 -13.99
C ARG A 143 46.95 -39.98 -13.28
N ALA A 144 47.06 -39.93 -11.95
CA ALA A 144 47.84 -40.90 -11.17
C ALA A 144 47.13 -42.26 -11.03
N LEU A 145 45.80 -42.29 -11.03
CA LEU A 145 45.01 -43.51 -10.83
C LEU A 145 44.78 -44.34 -12.11
N ILE A 146 45.12 -43.81 -13.29
CA ILE A 146 44.94 -44.48 -14.60
C ILE A 146 46.26 -45.11 -15.09
N GLY A 147 47.39 -44.88 -14.41
CA GLY A 147 48.71 -45.37 -14.81
C GLY A 147 49.15 -46.71 -14.22
N ALA A 148 48.35 -47.33 -13.33
CA ALA A 148 48.70 -48.58 -12.66
C ALA A 148 48.12 -49.79 -13.41
N SER A 149 48.99 -50.56 -14.07
CA SER A 149 48.66 -51.86 -14.68
C SER A 149 48.33 -52.92 -13.59
N PRO A 150 47.47 -53.92 -13.85
CA PRO A 150 46.97 -54.80 -12.80
C PRO A 150 47.96 -55.90 -12.40
N ALA A 151 47.97 -56.24 -11.11
CA ALA A 151 48.60 -57.42 -10.52
C ALA A 151 47.58 -58.11 -9.57
N PRO A 152 47.70 -59.43 -9.32
CA PRO A 152 46.54 -60.27 -9.10
C PRO A 152 45.94 -60.25 -7.68
N MET A 153 44.69 -60.71 -7.60
CA MET A 153 44.00 -61.04 -6.34
C MET A 153 44.82 -62.05 -5.52
N VAL A 154 44.97 -61.79 -4.23
CA VAL A 154 45.37 -62.79 -3.23
C VAL A 154 44.22 -62.94 -2.23
N SER A 155 43.93 -64.19 -1.90
CA SER A 155 42.77 -64.62 -1.11
C SER A 155 42.88 -64.29 0.38
N LEU A 156 41.71 -64.06 0.99
CA LEU A 156 41.51 -63.97 2.45
C LEU A 156 41.83 -65.30 3.15
N SER A 157 42.16 -65.22 4.45
CA SER A 157 42.04 -66.32 5.41
C SER A 157 41.40 -65.84 6.71
N VAL A 158 40.75 -66.75 7.44
CA VAL A 158 39.66 -66.46 8.38
C VAL A 158 40.11 -66.26 9.84
N GLU A 159 41.43 -66.31 10.09
CA GLU A 159 41.99 -66.45 11.45
C GLU A 159 42.11 -65.15 12.26
N ASP A 160 42.20 -63.97 11.62
CA ASP A 160 42.48 -62.70 12.33
C ASP A 160 41.29 -62.14 13.13
N VAL A 161 40.07 -62.58 12.84
CA VAL A 161 38.85 -62.09 13.52
C VAL A 161 38.62 -62.78 14.88
N ARG A 162 39.26 -63.93 15.14
CA ARG A 162 38.95 -64.79 16.31
C ARG A 162 39.77 -64.47 17.57
N ARG A 163 40.36 -63.26 17.70
CA ARG A 163 41.34 -62.94 18.76
C ARG A 163 41.13 -61.65 19.58
N SER A 164 39.97 -61.00 19.52
CA SER A 164 39.62 -59.90 20.44
C SER A 164 38.68 -60.38 21.58
N PRO A 165 39.17 -60.58 22.82
CA PRO A 165 38.34 -61.01 23.93
C PRO A 165 37.85 -59.81 24.74
N PHE A 166 36.61 -59.36 24.53
CA PHE A 166 35.84 -58.64 25.55
C PHE A 166 34.36 -58.93 25.36
N ALA A 167 33.90 -59.98 26.05
CA ALA A 167 32.50 -60.32 26.18
C ALA A 167 32.05 -60.05 27.64
N ALA A 168 30.76 -59.75 27.78
CA ALA A 168 29.96 -59.82 29.01
C ALA A 168 30.31 -58.88 30.19
N SER A 169 29.45 -57.89 30.39
CA SER A 169 28.56 -57.92 31.56
C SER A 169 27.22 -57.21 31.31
N GLU A 170 26.15 -57.91 31.67
CA GLU A 170 24.80 -57.42 32.06
C GLU A 170 23.92 -56.62 31.08
N LEU A 171 23.06 -57.39 30.41
CA LEU A 171 21.66 -57.07 30.16
C LEU A 171 20.87 -57.07 31.48
N ALA A 172 20.05 -56.06 31.76
CA ALA A 172 18.90 -56.16 32.69
C ALA A 172 17.87 -55.01 32.52
N GLU A 173 16.88 -55.24 31.68
CA GLU A 173 15.44 -55.04 31.93
C GLU A 173 14.95 -54.02 32.99
N MET A 174 14.14 -53.06 32.52
CA MET A 174 12.75 -52.82 32.97
C MET A 174 12.44 -52.62 34.48
N LYS A 175 12.10 -51.38 34.85
CA LYS A 175 10.95 -51.13 35.76
C LYS A 175 10.33 -49.74 35.58
N LEU A 176 8.99 -49.69 35.49
CA LEU A 176 8.22 -48.51 35.84
C LEU A 176 7.98 -48.51 37.35
N ASP A 177 8.02 -47.34 37.99
CA ASP A 177 6.97 -46.96 38.93
C ASP A 177 6.80 -45.43 39.03
N SER A 178 5.57 -45.09 39.36
CA SER A 178 4.92 -43.89 39.92
C SER A 178 5.75 -43.10 40.99
N SER A 179 5.36 -42.01 41.64
CA SER A 179 4.28 -41.01 41.60
C SER A 179 4.47 -40.13 42.85
N ASP A 180 4.94 -38.91 42.69
CA ASP A 180 4.66 -37.73 43.55
C ASP A 180 5.37 -36.53 42.89
N GLY A 181 5.02 -35.25 43.09
CA GLY A 181 4.12 -34.65 44.08
C GLY A 181 4.86 -33.52 44.78
N GLY A 182 4.34 -32.29 44.74
CA GLY A 182 4.81 -31.19 45.58
C GLY A 182 5.51 -30.01 44.88
N ASP A 183 4.89 -28.86 45.07
CA ASP A 183 5.37 -27.48 44.98
C ASP A 183 6.87 -27.20 45.23
N ALA A 184 7.42 -26.19 44.51
CA ALA A 184 7.55 -24.83 45.09
C ALA A 184 8.18 -23.81 44.13
N ARG A 185 7.82 -22.53 44.32
CA ARG A 185 8.38 -21.36 43.62
C ARG A 185 9.52 -20.70 44.41
N ARG A 186 10.34 -19.90 43.71
CA ARG A 186 11.45 -19.03 44.21
C ARG A 186 12.68 -19.84 44.65
N ALA A 187 13.90 -19.32 44.60
CA ALA A 187 14.36 -17.92 44.47
C ALA A 187 15.68 -17.89 43.64
N VAL A 188 15.94 -16.88 42.79
CA VAL A 188 16.63 -15.60 43.08
C VAL A 188 18.17 -15.68 42.96
N ASP A 189 18.75 -14.63 42.36
CA ASP A 189 20.16 -14.22 42.30
C ASP A 189 21.17 -15.10 41.51
N ALA A 190 21.77 -14.55 40.44
CA ALA A 190 22.84 -13.53 40.36
C ALA A 190 24.22 -14.18 40.54
N SER A 191 25.00 -14.30 39.45
CA SER A 191 26.00 -13.33 38.98
C SER A 191 27.31 -13.33 39.78
N ALA A 192 28.42 -13.22 39.03
CA ALA A 192 29.81 -13.06 39.48
C ALA A 192 30.54 -14.28 40.08
N ARG A 193 31.51 -14.78 39.29
CA ARG A 193 32.93 -15.08 39.62
C ARG A 193 33.61 -15.38 38.26
N GLU A 194 34.48 -14.53 37.72
CA GLU A 194 35.87 -14.17 38.11
C GLU A 194 36.92 -15.26 37.91
N ASN A 195 38.08 -14.82 37.37
CA ASN A 195 39.39 -15.49 37.29
C ASN A 195 39.48 -16.71 36.34
N GLY A 196 40.58 -16.99 35.61
CA GLY A 196 41.84 -16.27 35.33
C GLY A 196 42.26 -16.54 33.86
N GLU A 197 43.50 -16.37 33.38
CA GLU A 197 44.73 -15.79 33.95
C GLU A 197 45.74 -15.45 32.81
N GLY A 198 46.93 -14.90 33.10
CA GLY A 198 48.02 -14.74 32.12
C GLY A 198 49.09 -15.84 32.25
N THR A 199 49.85 -16.25 31.23
CA THR A 199 51.06 -15.53 30.78
C THR A 199 51.77 -16.22 29.60
N VAL A 200 52.38 -15.40 28.72
CA VAL A 200 53.66 -15.55 28.00
C VAL A 200 54.20 -16.96 27.65
N SER A 201 54.23 -17.28 26.34
CA SER A 201 55.51 -17.49 25.62
C SER A 201 55.34 -17.63 24.10
N ALA A 202 56.32 -17.15 23.35
CA ALA A 202 56.35 -17.21 21.89
C ALA A 202 57.06 -18.48 21.39
N SER A 203 56.55 -19.09 20.32
CA SER A 203 57.35 -19.92 19.42
C SER A 203 56.82 -19.80 17.99
N SER A 204 57.73 -19.85 17.01
CA SER A 204 57.47 -19.45 15.64
C SER A 204 57.23 -20.64 14.71
N SER A 205 56.26 -20.51 13.80
CA SER A 205 56.35 -21.13 12.47
C SER A 205 55.39 -20.46 11.49
N GLY A 206 55.90 -19.99 10.36
CA GLY A 206 55.15 -19.18 9.42
C GLY A 206 54.52 -19.97 8.27
N LYS A 207 53.28 -19.61 7.90
CA LYS A 207 52.72 -19.90 6.57
C LYS A 207 51.78 -18.77 6.14
N PRO A 208 51.99 -18.09 5.00
CA PRO A 208 51.26 -16.87 4.69
C PRO A 208 49.85 -17.17 4.19
N ILE A 209 48.84 -16.92 5.03
CA ILE A 209 47.43 -16.90 4.63
C ILE A 209 47.20 -15.64 3.78
N ARG A 210 47.01 -15.81 2.46
CA ARG A 210 46.67 -14.71 1.55
C ARG A 210 45.28 -14.17 1.89
N LYS A 211 45.22 -12.94 2.42
CA LYS A 211 43.97 -12.20 2.64
C LYS A 211 43.38 -11.79 1.27
N PRO A 212 42.04 -11.86 1.08
CA PRO A 212 41.42 -11.27 -0.11
C PRO A 212 41.54 -9.74 -0.04
N LEU A 213 42.01 -9.11 -1.12
CA LEU A 213 41.98 -7.66 -1.26
C LEU A 213 40.53 -7.19 -1.50
N PHE A 214 39.78 -6.97 -0.42
CA PHE A 214 38.53 -6.21 -0.48
C PHE A 214 38.81 -4.80 0.07
N SER A 215 38.70 -3.78 -0.79
CA SER A 215 39.18 -2.45 -0.44
C SER A 215 38.29 -1.78 0.62
N ARG A 216 38.88 -1.40 1.76
CA ARG A 216 38.16 -0.80 2.90
C ARG A 216 37.49 0.56 2.60
N ARG A 217 37.80 1.19 1.45
CA ARG A 217 37.31 2.52 1.06
C ARG A 217 35.83 2.52 0.66
N PHE A 218 35.31 1.44 0.06
CA PHE A 218 33.93 1.40 -0.45
C PHE A 218 32.86 1.14 0.63
N ALA A 219 33.20 0.40 1.69
CA ALA A 219 32.24 0.09 2.75
C ALA A 219 31.81 1.31 3.58
N GLN A 220 32.69 2.30 3.72
CA GLN A 220 32.44 3.48 4.57
C GLN A 220 31.55 4.53 3.89
N ILE A 221 31.64 4.68 2.56
CA ILE A 221 30.84 5.66 1.80
C ILE A 221 29.38 5.22 1.72
N GLY A 222 29.12 3.92 1.53
CA GLY A 222 27.75 3.38 1.47
C GLY A 222 26.97 3.53 2.78
N ALA A 223 27.61 3.31 3.93
CA ALA A 223 26.94 3.40 5.23
C ALA A 223 26.55 4.85 5.61
N ALA A 224 27.37 5.84 5.25
CA ALA A 224 27.13 7.25 5.58
C ALA A 224 25.93 7.84 4.80
N LEU A 225 25.79 7.51 3.52
CA LEU A 225 24.68 8.00 2.68
C LEU A 225 23.32 7.45 3.13
N ILE A 226 23.27 6.21 3.61
CA ILE A 226 22.03 5.58 4.11
C ILE A 226 21.56 6.26 5.40
N LEU A 227 22.47 6.57 6.34
CA LEU A 227 22.11 7.22 7.61
C LEU A 227 21.62 8.67 7.43
N VAL A 228 22.23 9.46 6.53
CA VAL A 228 21.80 10.84 6.27
C VAL A 228 20.46 10.87 5.51
N GLY A 229 20.25 9.96 4.55
CA GLY A 229 19.00 9.86 3.81
C GLY A 229 17.79 9.49 4.69
N VAL A 230 17.97 8.57 5.64
CA VAL A 230 16.90 8.16 6.58
C VAL A 230 16.60 9.27 7.60
N GLY A 231 17.62 10.01 8.07
CA GLY A 231 17.42 11.12 9.02
C GLY A 231 16.60 12.28 8.44
N ALA A 232 16.87 12.69 7.20
CA ALA A 232 16.13 13.77 6.54
C ALA A 232 14.67 13.40 6.23
N LEU A 233 14.42 12.14 5.85
CA LEU A 233 13.06 11.66 5.55
C LEU A 233 12.19 11.52 6.82
N GLY A 234 12.79 11.16 7.95
CA GLY A 234 12.07 11.07 9.24
C GLY A 234 11.59 12.43 9.77
N ALA A 235 12.37 13.50 9.56
CA ALA A 235 12.00 14.83 10.02
C ALA A 235 10.82 15.46 9.25
N LEU A 236 10.66 15.13 7.97
CA LEU A 236 9.58 15.66 7.12
C LEU A 236 8.24 14.90 7.27
N LEU A 237 8.23 13.78 8.00
CA LEU A 237 7.02 12.96 8.24
C LEU A 237 6.28 13.27 9.55
N LEU A 238 6.78 14.21 10.37
CA LEU A 238 6.23 14.51 11.69
C LEU A 238 5.37 15.77 11.78
N THR A 239 5.26 16.57 10.72
CA THR A 239 4.33 17.72 10.64
C THR A 239 2.95 17.30 10.09
N ARG A 240 2.15 16.66 10.94
CA ARG A 240 0.68 16.61 10.79
C ARG A 240 0.10 17.95 11.30
N PRO A 241 -0.90 18.54 10.62
CA PRO A 241 -2.28 18.04 10.78
C PRO A 241 -3.13 18.02 9.49
N SER A 242 -4.00 17.02 9.36
CA SER A 242 -5.41 17.13 8.91
C SER A 242 -6.06 15.75 8.82
N SER A 243 -7.29 15.66 9.30
CA SER A 243 -8.18 14.50 9.44
C SER A 243 -8.15 13.45 8.32
N SER A 244 -7.59 12.27 8.60
CA SER A 244 -8.00 11.01 7.98
C SER A 244 -9.24 10.47 8.70
N SER A 245 -10.37 10.33 8.01
CA SER A 245 -11.55 9.63 8.54
C SER A 245 -11.16 8.20 8.94
N SER A 246 -11.41 7.81 10.20
CA SER A 246 -11.00 6.51 10.71
C SER A 246 -11.86 5.38 10.11
N PRO A 247 -11.36 4.11 10.10
CA PRO A 247 -12.19 2.96 9.75
C PRO A 247 -13.41 2.76 10.66
N SER A 248 -13.41 3.33 11.88
CA SER A 248 -14.56 3.28 12.78
C SER A 248 -15.64 4.28 12.37
N LEU A 249 -15.27 5.52 12.04
CA LEU A 249 -16.19 6.56 11.56
C LEU A 249 -16.98 6.09 10.33
N THR A 250 -16.32 5.47 9.35
CA THR A 250 -16.99 4.92 8.16
C THR A 250 -18.01 3.81 8.49
N LYS A 251 -17.79 3.08 9.59
CA LYS A 251 -18.69 2.00 10.04
C LYS A 251 -19.87 2.55 10.84
N GLU A 252 -19.62 3.53 11.71
CA GLU A 252 -20.61 4.21 12.57
C GLU A 252 -21.57 5.10 11.75
N LEU A 253 -21.07 5.78 10.71
CA LEU A 253 -21.94 6.49 9.75
C LEU A 253 -22.83 5.51 8.98
N ALA A 254 -22.27 4.41 8.48
CA ALA A 254 -23.02 3.43 7.70
C ALA A 254 -24.13 2.72 8.51
N SER A 255 -23.94 2.48 9.81
CA SER A 255 -25.02 1.97 10.69
C SER A 255 -26.12 3.02 10.87
N GLY A 256 -25.77 4.28 11.14
CA GLY A 256 -26.72 5.39 11.25
C GLY A 256 -27.55 5.60 9.98
N GLU A 257 -26.91 5.59 8.80
CA GLU A 257 -27.57 5.73 7.49
C GLU A 257 -28.55 4.59 7.22
N ALA A 258 -28.17 3.34 7.51
CA ALA A 258 -29.04 2.19 7.34
C ALA A 258 -30.29 2.28 8.25
N LEU A 259 -30.11 2.68 9.52
CA LEU A 259 -31.22 2.90 10.45
C LEU A 259 -32.14 4.04 10.01
N ALA A 260 -31.58 5.14 9.48
CA ALA A 260 -32.36 6.25 8.94
C ALA A 260 -33.18 5.83 7.71
N GLY A 261 -32.58 5.05 6.79
CA GLY A 261 -33.27 4.51 5.61
C GLY A 261 -34.39 3.51 5.93
N LEU A 262 -34.28 2.79 7.05
CA LEU A 262 -35.32 1.91 7.58
C LEU A 262 -36.43 2.66 8.36
N GLY A 263 -36.28 3.97 8.59
CA GLY A 263 -37.20 4.75 9.42
C GLY A 263 -37.08 4.48 10.93
N ALA A 264 -35.98 3.86 11.38
CA ALA A 264 -35.68 3.61 12.79
C ALA A 264 -35.15 4.89 13.47
N VAL A 265 -35.92 5.98 13.40
CA VAL A 265 -35.49 7.36 13.69
C VAL A 265 -34.82 7.53 15.06
N THR A 266 -35.32 6.89 16.11
CA THR A 266 -34.75 6.97 17.46
C THR A 266 -33.38 6.28 17.56
N GLN A 267 -33.19 5.17 16.87
CA GLN A 267 -31.93 4.43 16.83
C GLN A 267 -30.90 5.16 15.95
N ALA A 268 -31.34 5.64 14.78
CA ALA A 268 -30.52 6.45 13.88
C ALA A 268 -29.99 7.71 14.59
N ARG A 269 -30.87 8.45 15.30
CA ARG A 269 -30.49 9.62 16.10
C ARG A 269 -29.39 9.27 17.10
N ALA A 270 -29.62 8.24 17.93
CA ALA A 270 -28.66 7.83 18.97
C ALA A 270 -27.29 7.40 18.41
N GLU A 271 -27.24 6.87 17.19
CA GLU A 271 -25.98 6.55 16.52
C GLU A 271 -25.27 7.81 16.00
N PHE A 272 -25.98 8.74 15.35
CA PHE A 272 -25.38 10.00 14.91
C PHE A 272 -24.95 10.90 16.09
N ASP A 273 -25.67 10.87 17.22
CA ASP A 273 -25.28 11.56 18.46
C ASP A 273 -23.91 11.03 18.98
N ARG A 274 -23.62 9.73 18.83
CA ARG A 274 -22.30 9.14 19.15
C ARG A 274 -21.22 9.57 18.18
N VAL A 275 -21.55 9.61 16.87
CA VAL A 275 -20.62 10.10 15.84
C VAL A 275 -20.24 11.55 16.16
N LEU A 276 -21.20 12.43 16.46
CA LEU A 276 -20.90 13.83 16.81
C LEU A 276 -20.19 14.00 18.15
N ALA A 277 -20.40 13.12 19.13
CA ALA A 277 -19.61 13.12 20.36
C ALA A 277 -18.10 12.87 20.11
N THR A 278 -17.76 12.19 19.01
CA THR A 278 -16.36 11.90 18.61
C THR A 278 -15.86 12.86 17.51
N TYR A 279 -16.75 13.29 16.62
CA TYR A 279 -16.48 14.12 15.44
C TYR A 279 -17.51 15.27 15.35
N PRO A 280 -17.41 16.32 16.19
CA PRO A 280 -18.48 17.32 16.37
C PRO A 280 -18.84 18.13 15.11
N SER A 281 -17.96 18.15 14.12
CA SER A 281 -18.12 18.88 12.85
C SER A 281 -18.26 17.95 11.64
N ASP A 282 -18.67 16.68 11.84
CA ASP A 282 -18.96 15.79 10.70
C ASP A 282 -20.23 16.25 9.97
N PRO A 283 -20.13 16.63 8.67
CA PRO A 283 -21.26 17.22 7.96
C PRO A 283 -22.36 16.19 7.66
N THR A 284 -22.02 14.91 7.53
CA THR A 284 -22.99 13.85 7.22
C THR A 284 -23.85 13.57 8.44
N ALA A 285 -23.26 13.37 9.62
CA ALA A 285 -24.00 13.17 10.87
C ALA A 285 -24.84 14.40 11.26
N LEU A 286 -24.30 15.62 11.13
CA LEU A 286 -25.07 16.86 11.32
C LEU A 286 -26.27 16.96 10.35
N ALA A 287 -26.08 16.54 9.09
CA ALA A 287 -27.16 16.56 8.09
C ALA A 287 -28.28 15.58 8.40
N TYR A 288 -27.95 14.34 8.79
CA TYR A 288 -28.95 13.36 9.18
C TYR A 288 -29.69 13.75 10.46
N LEU A 289 -28.99 14.24 11.49
CA LEU A 289 -29.62 14.74 12.72
C LEU A 289 -30.52 15.94 12.43
N GLY A 290 -30.06 16.91 11.63
CA GLY A 290 -30.86 18.08 11.30
C GLY A 290 -32.11 17.73 10.49
N TRP A 291 -32.04 16.73 9.60
CA TRP A 291 -33.21 16.18 8.93
C TRP A 291 -34.18 15.48 9.90
N ILE A 292 -33.66 14.65 10.80
CA ILE A 292 -34.44 13.96 11.83
C ILE A 292 -35.16 14.98 12.73
N ASP A 293 -34.43 15.96 13.26
CA ASP A 293 -34.97 16.98 14.16
C ASP A 293 -35.98 17.88 13.46
N PHE A 294 -35.76 18.27 12.19
CA PHE A 294 -36.75 19.02 11.43
C PHE A 294 -38.10 18.29 11.28
N ASN A 295 -38.06 16.97 11.10
CA ASN A 295 -39.25 16.14 10.96
C ASN A 295 -39.92 15.83 12.31
N LEU A 296 -39.16 15.76 13.42
CA LEU A 296 -39.70 15.57 14.77
C LEU A 296 -40.16 16.88 15.44
N ALA A 297 -39.69 18.03 14.98
CA ALA A 297 -39.93 19.33 15.59
C ALA A 297 -41.42 19.75 15.56
N LYS A 298 -42.00 19.86 16.76
CA LYS A 298 -43.41 20.27 16.98
C LYS A 298 -43.62 21.78 16.99
N THR A 299 -42.57 22.58 17.21
CA THR A 299 -42.64 24.04 17.31
C THR A 299 -41.91 24.71 16.15
N LYS A 300 -42.30 25.95 15.82
CA LYS A 300 -41.61 26.74 14.79
C LYS A 300 -40.14 27.02 15.17
N SER A 301 -39.85 27.24 16.45
CA SER A 301 -38.47 27.41 16.94
C SER A 301 -37.62 26.17 16.66
N ALA A 302 -38.06 24.99 17.11
CA ALA A 302 -37.31 23.75 16.91
C ALA A 302 -37.07 23.42 15.42
N LYS A 303 -38.02 23.79 14.54
CA LYS A 303 -37.80 23.70 13.08
C LYS A 303 -36.74 24.68 12.59
N ALA A 304 -36.73 25.93 13.05
CA ALA A 304 -35.70 26.91 12.71
C ALA A 304 -34.32 26.49 13.21
N ASP A 305 -34.24 25.94 14.43
CA ASP A 305 -33.01 25.40 15.01
C ASP A 305 -32.44 24.27 14.12
N SER A 306 -33.30 23.34 13.69
CA SER A 306 -32.95 22.24 12.76
C SER A 306 -32.50 22.74 11.37
N ILE A 307 -33.17 23.77 10.83
CA ILE A 307 -32.77 24.42 9.56
C ILE A 307 -31.40 25.08 9.70
N SER A 308 -31.11 25.73 10.84
CA SER A 308 -29.82 26.36 11.10
C SER A 308 -28.68 25.33 11.19
N MET A 309 -28.94 24.17 11.81
CA MET A 309 -28.00 23.04 11.85
C MET A 309 -27.75 22.44 10.47
N LEU A 310 -28.79 22.31 9.63
CA LEU A 310 -28.66 21.88 8.23
C LEU A 310 -27.91 22.89 7.38
N ALA A 311 -28.12 24.19 7.59
CA ALA A 311 -27.37 25.25 6.91
C ALA A 311 -25.87 25.16 7.26
N HIS A 312 -25.55 24.93 8.54
CA HIS A 312 -24.17 24.74 8.99
C HIS A 312 -23.55 23.45 8.41
N ALA A 313 -24.28 22.33 8.43
CA ALA A 313 -23.86 21.08 7.81
C ALA A 313 -23.57 21.26 6.31
N ALA A 314 -24.40 22.01 5.58
CA ALA A 314 -24.21 22.31 4.16
C ALA A 314 -23.07 23.31 3.88
N GLN A 315 -22.61 24.06 4.88
CA GLN A 315 -21.40 24.91 4.80
C GLN A 315 -20.13 24.08 5.06
N LEU A 316 -20.11 23.27 6.12
CA LEU A 316 -19.01 22.35 6.44
C LEU A 316 -18.82 21.31 5.33
N GLY A 317 -19.92 20.73 4.85
CA GLY A 317 -20.01 19.77 3.77
C GLY A 317 -20.58 20.39 2.50
N ALA A 318 -19.90 21.39 1.94
CA ALA A 318 -20.28 22.00 0.66
C ALA A 318 -20.49 20.96 -0.48
N TYR A 319 -19.80 19.82 -0.37
CA TYR A 319 -19.84 18.70 -1.30
C TYR A 319 -20.26 17.38 -0.64
N ASP A 320 -20.91 17.46 0.53
CA ASP A 320 -21.54 16.30 1.12
C ASP A 320 -22.94 16.10 0.55
N ALA A 321 -23.20 14.91 0.01
CA ALA A 321 -24.47 14.58 -0.66
C ALA A 321 -25.65 14.79 0.30
N SER A 322 -25.56 14.25 1.50
CA SER A 322 -26.63 14.27 2.49
C SER A 322 -26.86 15.69 3.02
N ALA A 323 -25.80 16.46 3.27
CA ALA A 323 -25.93 17.86 3.68
C ALA A 323 -26.62 18.75 2.61
N GLN A 324 -26.20 18.66 1.34
CA GLN A 324 -26.84 19.43 0.27
C GLN A 324 -28.27 18.97 -0.01
N LEU A 325 -28.54 17.66 0.07
CA LEU A 325 -29.89 17.09 -0.08
C LEU A 325 -30.83 17.62 1.00
N TYR A 326 -30.52 17.36 2.27
CA TYR A 326 -31.44 17.67 3.36
C TYR A 326 -31.60 19.19 3.57
N TYR A 327 -30.55 19.98 3.39
CA TYR A 327 -30.69 21.44 3.43
C TYR A 327 -31.56 21.95 2.27
N GLY A 328 -31.38 21.43 1.05
CA GLY A 328 -32.25 21.74 -0.08
C GLY A 328 -33.71 21.38 0.17
N LEU A 329 -33.98 20.23 0.82
CA LEU A 329 -35.34 19.81 1.16
C LEU A 329 -35.98 20.71 2.24
N VAL A 330 -35.28 21.11 3.30
CA VAL A 330 -35.87 21.98 4.33
C VAL A 330 -36.03 23.44 3.87
N LEU A 331 -35.22 23.92 2.93
CA LEU A 331 -35.45 25.21 2.27
C LEU A 331 -36.81 25.24 1.54
N PHE A 332 -37.23 24.11 0.96
CA PHE A 332 -38.55 23.97 0.35
C PHE A 332 -39.65 23.75 1.40
N TYR A 333 -39.55 22.68 2.20
CA TYR A 333 -40.62 22.25 3.13
C TYR A 333 -40.71 23.07 4.43
N GLY A 334 -39.68 23.83 4.78
CA GLY A 334 -39.58 24.61 6.02
C GLY A 334 -39.65 26.11 5.81
N GLU A 335 -39.09 26.63 4.71
CA GLU A 335 -38.99 28.08 4.46
C GLU A 335 -39.74 28.58 3.21
N ASP A 336 -40.35 27.68 2.42
CA ASP A 336 -41.02 28.00 1.15
C ASP A 336 -40.13 28.74 0.13
N LYS A 337 -38.85 28.32 0.03
CA LYS A 337 -37.84 28.91 -0.88
C LYS A 337 -37.48 27.92 -2.01
N PRO A 338 -38.37 27.64 -2.99
CA PRO A 338 -38.15 26.61 -4.00
C PRO A 338 -36.92 26.84 -4.90
N VAL A 339 -36.57 28.09 -5.20
CA VAL A 339 -35.39 28.42 -6.01
C VAL A 339 -34.08 28.14 -5.26
N ALA A 340 -34.04 28.45 -3.95
CA ALA A 340 -32.90 28.11 -3.10
C ALA A 340 -32.78 26.60 -2.91
N ALA A 341 -33.91 25.92 -2.65
CA ALA A 341 -33.99 24.46 -2.57
C ALA A 341 -33.38 23.78 -3.81
N VAL A 342 -33.82 24.16 -5.01
CA VAL A 342 -33.30 23.61 -6.28
C VAL A 342 -31.80 23.87 -6.45
N THR A 343 -31.27 24.99 -5.93
CA THR A 343 -29.83 25.28 -5.99
C THR A 343 -29.01 24.25 -5.20
N HIS A 344 -29.47 23.89 -4.00
CA HIS A 344 -28.84 22.85 -3.18
C HIS A 344 -29.11 21.43 -3.70
N LEU A 345 -30.30 21.15 -4.24
CA LEU A 345 -30.62 19.86 -4.87
C LEU A 345 -29.79 19.61 -6.15
N ASN A 346 -29.48 20.64 -6.94
CA ASN A 346 -28.53 20.52 -8.04
C ASN A 346 -27.10 20.25 -7.55
N ARG A 347 -26.68 20.88 -6.43
CA ARG A 347 -25.37 20.59 -5.83
C ARG A 347 -25.29 19.15 -5.29
N PHE A 348 -26.37 18.62 -4.70
CA PHE A 348 -26.49 17.20 -4.35
C PHE A 348 -26.28 16.28 -5.55
N LEU A 349 -26.90 16.55 -6.70
CA LEU A 349 -26.66 15.73 -7.91
C LEU A 349 -25.19 15.79 -8.36
N ALA A 350 -24.55 16.96 -8.24
CA ALA A 350 -23.14 17.15 -8.58
C ALA A 350 -22.16 16.42 -7.64
N THR A 351 -22.59 15.96 -6.45
CA THR A 351 -21.75 15.10 -5.59
C THR A 351 -21.73 13.62 -6.03
N HIS A 352 -22.29 13.29 -7.19
CA HIS A 352 -22.38 11.93 -7.74
C HIS A 352 -22.91 10.86 -6.74
N PRO A 353 -24.05 11.12 -6.06
CA PRO A 353 -24.64 10.21 -5.09
C PRO A 353 -25.03 8.85 -5.68
N SER A 354 -25.16 7.85 -4.82
CA SER A 354 -25.58 6.50 -5.23
C SER A 354 -26.98 6.50 -5.87
N LYS A 355 -27.21 5.64 -6.88
CA LYS A 355 -28.50 5.57 -7.59
C LYS A 355 -29.69 5.33 -6.65
N SER A 356 -29.50 4.55 -5.60
CA SER A 356 -30.53 4.31 -4.57
C SER A 356 -30.85 5.56 -3.76
N LEU A 357 -29.86 6.41 -3.44
CA LEU A 357 -30.08 7.69 -2.77
C LEU A 357 -30.76 8.70 -3.70
N VAL A 358 -30.36 8.76 -4.97
CA VAL A 358 -31.02 9.60 -5.99
C VAL A 358 -32.50 9.25 -6.14
N GLN A 359 -32.84 7.96 -6.29
CA GLN A 359 -34.23 7.51 -6.42
C GLN A 359 -35.09 7.81 -5.17
N GLN A 360 -34.50 7.77 -3.98
CA GLN A 360 -35.18 8.19 -2.75
C GLN A 360 -35.39 9.71 -2.71
N ALA A 361 -34.32 10.47 -3.01
CA ALA A 361 -34.34 11.92 -3.08
C ALA A 361 -35.35 12.45 -4.12
N TYR A 362 -35.47 11.82 -5.28
CA TYR A 362 -36.35 12.25 -6.38
C TYR A 362 -37.80 12.50 -5.93
N ARG A 363 -38.36 11.60 -5.10
CA ARG A 363 -39.75 11.75 -4.60
C ARG A 363 -39.95 12.99 -3.74
N LEU A 364 -38.93 13.40 -2.99
CA LEU A 364 -38.95 14.57 -2.10
C LEU A 364 -38.51 15.85 -2.84
N ALA A 365 -37.62 15.73 -3.81
CA ALA A 365 -37.06 16.83 -4.58
C ALA A 365 -37.98 17.32 -5.70
N LYS A 366 -38.72 16.42 -6.37
CA LYS A 366 -39.58 16.73 -7.52
C LYS A 366 -40.53 17.93 -7.30
N PRO A 367 -41.24 18.07 -6.16
CA PRO A 367 -42.11 19.22 -5.91
C PRO A 367 -41.36 20.56 -5.91
N ALA A 368 -40.13 20.61 -5.39
CA ALA A 368 -39.32 21.83 -5.36
C ALA A 368 -38.93 22.30 -6.77
N TYR A 369 -38.59 21.38 -7.68
CA TYR A 369 -38.31 21.71 -9.10
C TYR A 369 -39.54 22.28 -9.82
N LEU A 370 -40.71 21.69 -9.59
CA LEU A 370 -41.97 22.17 -10.16
C LEU A 370 -42.34 23.57 -9.64
N ALA A 371 -42.25 23.78 -8.32
CA ALA A 371 -42.50 25.08 -7.69
C ALA A 371 -41.48 26.17 -8.08
N ALA A 372 -40.23 25.79 -8.39
CA ALA A 372 -39.22 26.72 -8.88
C ALA A 372 -39.34 27.04 -10.38
N HIS A 373 -40.29 26.42 -11.10
CA HIS A 373 -40.36 26.41 -12.56
C HIS A 373 -39.00 26.05 -13.20
N ARG A 374 -38.37 24.98 -12.70
CA ARG A 374 -37.09 24.45 -13.21
C ARG A 374 -37.29 23.05 -13.78
N LYS A 375 -36.65 22.78 -14.93
CA LYS A 375 -36.60 21.43 -15.50
C LYS A 375 -35.85 20.51 -14.53
N ILE A 376 -36.42 19.34 -14.25
CA ILE A 376 -35.75 18.31 -13.46
C ILE A 376 -34.59 17.73 -14.30
N PRO A 377 -33.36 17.68 -13.77
CA PRO A 377 -32.22 17.04 -14.45
C PRO A 377 -32.48 15.58 -14.82
N ASN A 378 -31.93 15.13 -15.96
CA ASN A 378 -32.00 13.72 -16.39
C ASN A 378 -31.16 12.77 -15.49
N THR A 379 -30.42 13.31 -14.54
CA THR A 379 -29.60 12.58 -13.55
C THR A 379 -30.38 12.18 -12.29
N PHE A 380 -31.67 12.54 -12.21
CA PHE A 380 -32.60 12.16 -11.13
C PHE A 380 -33.36 10.85 -11.39
#